data_AF-A0A920GAA8-F1
#
_entry.id   AF-A0A920GAA8-F1
#
_cell.length_a   1.000
_cell.length_b   1.000
_cell.length_c   1.000
_cell.angle_alpha   90.00
_cell.angle_beta   90.00
_cell.angle_gamma   90.00
#
_symmetry.space_group_name_H-M   'P 1'
#
loop_
_entity.id
_entity.type
_entity.pdbx_description
1 polymer ?
#
loop_
_entity_poly.entity_id
_entity_poly.type
_entity_poly.pdbx_seq_one_letter_code
_entity_poly.pdbx_strand_id
1 'polypeptide(L)'
;MMLLIYNLVLLMLLPIMVTRIAIKGLKDRDYLSNFLNRFGLYRESSRENLIWFHAVSLGEVIGSEQLVRKFVIDKNVILTVSTPTGLRHARKIYGNDVIVVYAPWDFFLFVYIFIKKFSPSCLILFETEIWPSMIYLTSKRKIPIILSNARLSESSLNRYLLFKSFSKFIIKKISIVLAQSEKHVERFVQIGVSKENIKQVGSIKFDAEVQKKLLDSIR
;
A
#
# COMPACT_ATOMS: atom_id res chain seq x y z
N MET A 1 -8.46 -10.47 18.24
CA MET A 1 -9.13 -11.68 17.69
C MET A 1 -9.21 -11.67 16.17
N MET A 2 -9.91 -10.72 15.53
CA MET A 2 -10.14 -10.77 14.07
C MET A 2 -8.88 -10.69 13.19
N LEU A 3 -7.86 -9.90 13.58
CA LEU A 3 -6.58 -9.87 12.84
C LEU A 3 -5.84 -11.22 12.90
N LEU A 4 -5.97 -11.96 14.01
CA LEU A 4 -5.40 -13.30 14.14
C LEU A 4 -6.13 -14.27 13.20
N ILE A 5 -7.46 -14.25 13.19
CA ILE A 5 -8.28 -15.07 12.28
C ILE A 5 -7.92 -14.76 10.81
N TYR A 6 -7.81 -13.47 10.46
CA TYR A 6 -7.36 -13.04 9.13
C TYR A 6 -6.02 -13.67 8.74
N ASN A 7 -5.04 -13.65 9.65
CA ASN A 7 -3.72 -14.24 9.41
C ASN A 7 -3.73 -15.77 9.38
N LEU A 8 -4.57 -16.44 10.19
CA LEU A 8 -4.74 -17.88 10.14
C LEU A 8 -5.36 -18.33 8.81
N VAL A 9 -6.36 -17.58 8.31
CA VAL A 9 -6.93 -17.81 6.99
C VAL A 9 -5.88 -17.63 5.90
N LEU A 10 -5.08 -16.56 5.95
CA LEU A 10 -3.97 -16.38 5.00
C LEU A 10 -2.94 -17.51 5.08
N LEU A 11 -2.62 -18.00 6.28
CA LEU A 11 -1.69 -19.11 6.46
C LEU A 11 -2.23 -20.40 5.82
N MET A 12 -3.51 -20.70 6.01
CA MET A 12 -4.17 -21.84 5.36
C MET A 12 -4.26 -21.70 3.84
N LEU A 13 -4.45 -20.47 3.34
CA LEU A 13 -4.49 -20.18 1.90
C LEU A 13 -3.10 -20.12 1.26
N LEU A 14 -2.03 -20.05 2.06
CA LEU A 14 -0.67 -19.86 1.58
C LEU A 14 -0.24 -20.91 0.55
N PRO A 15 -0.47 -22.23 0.75
CA PRO A 15 -0.14 -23.24 -0.27
C PRO A 15 -0.86 -23.00 -1.59
N ILE A 16 -2.14 -22.60 -1.54
CA ILE A 16 -2.95 -22.30 -2.72
C ILE A 16 -2.40 -21.06 -3.44
N MET A 17 -2.04 -20.02 -2.69
CA MET A 17 -1.44 -18.80 -3.25
C MET A 17 -0.10 -19.09 -3.93
N VAL A 18 0.76 -19.89 -3.29
CA VAL A 18 2.05 -20.33 -3.85
C VAL A 18 1.84 -21.13 -5.14
N THR A 19 1.00 -22.16 -5.10
CA THR A 19 0.70 -23.00 -6.27
C THR A 19 0.12 -22.17 -7.42
N ARG A 20 -0.78 -21.22 -7.12
CA ARG A 20 -1.35 -20.33 -8.14
C ARG A 20 -0.27 -19.47 -8.81
N ILE A 21 0.69 -18.93 -8.04
CA ILE A 21 1.81 -18.17 -8.60
C ILE A 21 2.74 -19.09 -9.40
N ALA A 22 3.00 -20.31 -8.93
CA ALA A 22 3.79 -21.29 -9.66
C ALA A 22 3.20 -21.64 -11.04
N ILE A 23 1.90 -21.93 -11.08
CA ILE A 23 1.16 -22.21 -12.33
C ILE A 23 1.20 -21.00 -13.27
N LYS A 24 0.97 -19.78 -12.76
CA LYS A 24 1.09 -18.56 -13.57
C LYS A 24 2.52 -18.32 -14.06
N GLY A 25 3.51 -18.72 -13.26
CA GLY A 25 4.93 -18.71 -13.57
C GLY A 25 5.31 -19.53 -14.78
N LEU A 26 4.54 -20.58 -15.10
CA LEU A 26 4.73 -21.37 -16.33
C LEU A 26 4.46 -20.54 -17.60
N LYS A 27 3.56 -19.55 -17.52
CA LYS A 27 3.19 -18.67 -18.66
C LYS A 27 3.97 -17.36 -18.68
N ASP A 28 4.17 -16.74 -17.52
CA ASP A 28 4.94 -15.50 -17.38
C ASP A 28 5.94 -15.68 -16.23
N ARG A 29 7.24 -15.83 -16.59
CA ARG A 29 8.32 -16.07 -15.63
C ARG A 29 8.47 -14.95 -14.61
N ASP A 30 7.97 -13.75 -14.88
CA ASP A 30 8.05 -12.64 -13.93
C ASP A 30 7.21 -12.87 -12.67
N TYR A 31 6.25 -13.79 -12.70
CA TYR A 31 5.55 -14.26 -11.50
C TYR A 31 6.48 -15.00 -10.52
N LEU A 32 7.52 -15.68 -11.03
CA LEU A 32 8.53 -16.39 -10.24
C LEU A 32 9.75 -15.51 -9.95
N SER A 33 10.02 -14.53 -10.82
CA SER A 33 11.04 -13.52 -10.55
C SER A 33 10.74 -12.84 -9.22
N ASN A 34 11.73 -12.70 -8.34
CA ASN A 34 11.57 -12.05 -7.03
C ASN A 34 10.43 -12.64 -6.18
N PHE A 35 10.11 -13.94 -6.35
CA PHE A 35 9.04 -14.62 -5.61
C PHE A 35 9.22 -14.52 -4.09
N LEU A 36 10.47 -14.57 -3.62
CA LEU A 36 10.83 -14.43 -2.21
C LEU A 36 10.38 -13.11 -1.58
N ASN A 37 10.23 -12.05 -2.39
CA ASN A 37 9.70 -10.77 -1.92
C ASN A 37 8.30 -10.94 -1.30
N ARG A 38 7.48 -11.88 -1.81
CA ARG A 38 6.13 -12.17 -1.28
C ARG A 38 6.17 -12.71 0.16
N PHE A 39 7.30 -13.27 0.59
CA PHE A 39 7.56 -13.75 1.95
C PHE A 39 8.26 -12.71 2.82
N GLY A 40 8.46 -11.49 2.31
CA GLY A 40 9.19 -10.44 3.02
C GLY A 40 10.70 -10.50 2.84
N LEU A 41 11.22 -11.38 1.96
CA LEU A 41 12.66 -11.58 1.76
C LEU A 41 13.12 -10.84 0.50
N TYR A 42 14.02 -9.87 0.68
CA TYR A 42 14.48 -8.95 -0.35
C TYR A 42 16.00 -8.91 -0.42
N ARG A 43 16.56 -8.67 -1.61
CA ARG A 43 18.01 -8.53 -1.82
C ARG A 43 18.48 -7.09 -1.65
N GLU A 44 17.59 -6.15 -1.93
CA GLU A 44 17.81 -4.72 -1.88
C GLU A 44 18.14 -4.27 -0.44
N SER A 45 18.96 -3.24 -0.28
CA SER A 45 19.27 -2.66 1.03
C SER A 45 18.28 -1.56 1.39
N SER A 46 18.08 -1.32 2.69
CA SER A 46 17.41 -0.09 3.14
C SER A 46 18.28 1.13 2.82
N ARG A 47 17.64 2.29 2.73
CA ARG A 47 18.25 3.61 2.64
C ARG A 47 17.66 4.49 3.73
N GLU A 48 18.37 5.52 4.14
CA GLU A 48 17.84 6.49 5.10
C GLU A 48 16.62 7.24 4.53
N ASN A 49 15.70 7.64 5.40
CA ASN A 49 14.48 8.38 5.05
C ASN A 49 13.64 7.73 3.94
N LEU A 50 13.56 6.40 3.95
CA LEU A 50 12.85 5.62 2.94
C LEU A 50 11.32 5.73 3.09
N ILE A 51 10.65 6.27 2.07
CA ILE A 51 9.20 6.20 1.92
C ILE A 51 8.82 4.86 1.33
N TRP A 52 7.91 4.16 2.00
CA TRP A 52 7.23 3.00 1.43
C TRP A 52 5.99 3.44 0.66
N PHE A 53 6.05 3.40 -0.67
CA PHE A 53 4.92 3.64 -1.54
C PHE A 53 4.31 2.31 -2.00
N HIS A 54 3.00 2.17 -1.91
CA HIS A 54 2.29 0.94 -2.29
C HIS A 54 1.27 1.23 -3.39
N ALA A 55 1.51 0.63 -4.55
CA ALA A 55 0.65 0.68 -5.74
C ALA A 55 0.48 -0.73 -6.29
N VAL A 56 -0.62 -1.40 -5.94
CA VAL A 56 -0.84 -2.84 -6.13
C VAL A 56 -0.86 -3.24 -7.60
N SER A 57 -1.46 -2.42 -8.45
CA SER A 57 -1.77 -2.73 -9.84
C SER A 57 -1.03 -1.84 -10.84
N LEU A 58 -1.02 -2.24 -12.12
CA LEU A 58 -0.48 -1.43 -13.21
C LEU A 58 -1.17 -0.05 -13.29
N GLY A 59 -2.50 -0.02 -13.12
CA GLY A 59 -3.26 1.23 -13.16
C GLY A 59 -2.88 2.19 -12.04
N GLU A 60 -2.61 1.67 -10.85
CA GLU A 60 -2.12 2.47 -9.72
C GLU A 60 -0.69 2.97 -9.92
N VAL A 61 0.19 2.16 -10.50
CA VAL A 61 1.56 2.60 -10.84
C VAL A 61 1.50 3.76 -11.82
N ILE A 62 0.69 3.67 -12.89
CA ILE A 62 0.50 4.75 -13.86
C ILE A 62 -0.13 5.98 -13.18
N GLY A 63 -1.18 5.76 -12.37
CA GLY A 63 -1.90 6.84 -11.71
C GLY A 63 -1.05 7.60 -10.69
N SER A 64 -0.09 6.93 -10.05
CA SER A 64 0.77 7.52 -9.01
C SER A 64 2.07 8.13 -9.54
N GLU A 65 2.36 8.02 -10.84
CA GLU A 65 3.68 8.37 -11.39
C GLU A 65 4.14 9.78 -11.03
N GLN A 66 3.29 10.78 -11.24
CA GLN A 66 3.62 12.17 -10.94
C GLN A 66 3.90 12.41 -9.45
N LEU A 67 3.23 11.68 -8.56
CA LEU A 67 3.45 11.81 -7.12
C LEU A 67 4.74 11.13 -6.68
N VAL A 68 5.01 9.92 -7.15
CA VAL A 68 6.24 9.19 -6.83
C VAL A 68 7.46 9.97 -7.30
N ARG A 69 7.44 10.52 -8.53
CA ARG A 69 8.54 11.34 -9.05
C ARG A 69 8.82 12.57 -8.19
N LYS A 70 7.80 13.15 -7.57
CA LYS A 70 7.97 14.29 -6.65
C LYS A 70 8.67 13.93 -5.35
N PHE A 71 8.54 12.69 -4.88
CA PHE A 71 9.24 12.20 -3.69
C PHE A 71 10.68 11.81 -3.95
N VAL A 72 10.95 11.25 -5.13
CA VAL A 72 12.30 10.81 -5.55
C VAL A 72 13.34 11.93 -5.52
N ILE A 73 12.92 13.19 -5.72
CA ILE A 73 13.82 14.35 -5.72
C ILE A 73 14.54 14.52 -4.38
N ASP A 74 13.83 14.31 -3.27
CA ASP A 74 14.31 14.66 -1.91
C ASP A 74 14.44 13.45 -0.99
N LYS A 75 13.88 12.29 -1.38
CA LYS A 75 13.70 11.13 -0.51
C LYS A 75 13.92 9.83 -1.28
N ASN A 76 14.36 8.81 -0.54
CA ASN A 76 14.41 7.46 -1.07
C ASN A 76 12.99 6.88 -1.10
N VAL A 77 12.62 6.22 -2.20
CA VAL A 77 11.32 5.56 -2.34
C VAL A 77 11.53 4.07 -2.60
N ILE A 78 10.80 3.25 -1.84
CA ILE A 78 10.55 1.85 -2.19
C ILE A 78 9.10 1.72 -2.67
N LEU A 79 8.94 1.35 -3.93
CA LEU A 79 7.63 1.10 -4.55
C LEU A 79 7.34 -0.39 -4.53
N THR A 80 6.26 -0.75 -3.84
CA THR A 80 5.76 -2.12 -3.80
C THR A 80 4.56 -2.30 -4.74
N VAL A 81 4.60 -3.36 -5.54
CA VAL A 81 3.55 -3.74 -6.49
C VAL A 81 3.12 -5.19 -6.28
N SER A 82 1.98 -5.63 -6.80
CA SER A 82 1.54 -7.03 -6.68
C SER A 82 1.50 -7.79 -8.01
N THR A 83 1.46 -7.08 -9.14
CA THR A 83 1.35 -7.67 -10.48
C THR A 83 2.67 -7.59 -11.27
N PRO A 84 2.99 -8.59 -12.11
CA PRO A 84 4.16 -8.53 -12.98
C PRO A 84 4.14 -7.36 -13.96
N THR A 85 2.96 -7.03 -14.48
CA THR A 85 2.77 -5.88 -15.37
C THR A 85 3.08 -4.56 -14.66
N GLY A 86 2.64 -4.40 -13.41
CA GLY A 86 2.98 -3.25 -12.57
C GLY A 86 4.48 -3.18 -12.31
N LEU A 87 5.13 -4.32 -12.01
CA LEU A 87 6.56 -4.39 -11.77
C LEU A 87 7.38 -3.97 -12.99
N ARG A 88 7.07 -4.53 -14.16
CA ARG A 88 7.73 -4.19 -15.43
C ARG A 88 7.58 -2.72 -15.76
N HIS A 89 6.36 -2.20 -15.64
CA HIS A 89 6.08 -0.80 -15.94
C HIS A 89 6.79 0.14 -14.98
N ALA A 90 6.71 -0.10 -13.67
CA ALA A 90 7.40 0.69 -12.66
C ALA A 90 8.93 0.70 -12.88
N ARG A 91 9.55 -0.46 -13.15
CA ARG A 91 10.99 -0.52 -13.46
C ARG A 91 11.34 0.27 -14.72
N LYS A 92 10.48 0.23 -15.74
CA LYS A 92 10.68 0.99 -16.98
C LYS A 92 10.66 2.50 -16.75
N ILE A 93 9.71 2.99 -15.95
CA ILE A 93 9.53 4.45 -15.76
C ILE A 93 10.46 5.05 -14.70
N TYR A 94 10.83 4.30 -13.67
CA TYR A 94 11.66 4.80 -12.58
C TYR A 94 13.14 4.39 -12.65
N GLY A 95 13.50 3.39 -13.47
CA GLY A 95 14.88 2.94 -13.58
C GLY A 95 15.50 2.60 -12.22
N ASN A 96 16.60 3.28 -11.87
CA ASN A 96 17.33 3.11 -10.61
C ASN A 96 16.95 4.14 -9.52
N ASP A 97 16.04 5.07 -9.84
CA ASP A 97 15.65 6.15 -8.93
C ASP A 97 14.75 5.65 -7.79
N VAL A 98 14.02 4.56 -8.04
CA VAL A 98 13.08 3.94 -7.09
C VAL A 98 13.40 2.46 -6.93
N ILE A 99 13.42 1.97 -5.69
CA ILE A 99 13.50 0.53 -5.44
C ILE A 99 12.13 -0.08 -5.76
N VAL A 100 12.02 -0.83 -6.86
CA VAL A 100 10.75 -1.46 -7.28
C VAL A 100 10.76 -2.96 -6.99
N VAL A 101 9.88 -3.38 -6.07
CA VAL A 101 9.79 -4.76 -5.59
C VAL A 101 8.35 -5.25 -5.51
N TYR A 102 8.14 -6.57 -5.46
CA TYR A 102 6.84 -7.09 -5.06
C TYR A 102 6.54 -6.79 -3.60
N ALA A 103 5.29 -6.43 -3.31
CA ALA A 103 4.77 -6.34 -1.95
C ALA A 103 4.88 -7.71 -1.24
N PRO A 104 5.24 -7.73 0.06
CA PRO A 104 5.09 -8.94 0.86
C PRO A 104 3.61 -9.26 0.92
N TRP A 105 3.19 -10.52 0.86
CA TRP A 105 1.79 -10.84 1.11
C TRP A 105 1.40 -10.35 2.51
N ASP A 106 0.12 -9.98 2.70
CA ASP A 106 -0.38 -9.35 3.93
C ASP A 106 -0.46 -10.30 5.16
N PHE A 107 0.43 -11.28 5.18
CA PHE A 107 0.67 -12.13 6.33
C PHE A 107 1.63 -11.43 7.30
N PHE A 108 1.27 -11.46 8.57
CA PHE A 108 1.92 -10.73 9.65
C PHE A 108 3.45 -10.90 9.65
N LEU A 109 3.94 -12.13 9.49
CA LEU A 109 5.39 -12.41 9.50
C LEU A 109 6.10 -11.73 8.33
N PHE A 110 5.54 -11.81 7.12
CA PHE A 110 6.19 -11.30 5.90
C PHE A 110 6.24 -9.77 5.89
N VAL A 111 5.15 -9.14 6.29
CA VAL A 111 5.08 -7.69 6.50
C VAL A 111 6.05 -7.27 7.60
N TYR A 112 6.12 -8.01 8.71
CA TYR A 112 7.05 -7.69 9.80
C TYR A 112 8.51 -7.72 9.33
N ILE A 113 8.89 -8.73 8.54
CA ILE A 113 10.23 -8.83 7.95
C ILE A 113 10.48 -7.64 7.01
N PHE A 114 9.52 -7.29 6.15
CA PHE A 114 9.63 -6.11 5.27
C PHE A 114 9.92 -4.84 6.06
N ILE A 115 9.08 -4.51 7.04
CA ILE A 115 9.22 -3.27 7.81
C ILE A 115 10.53 -3.32 8.62
N LYS A 116 10.96 -4.48 9.14
CA LYS A 116 12.25 -4.62 9.84
C LYS A 116 13.44 -4.39 8.90
N LYS A 117 13.37 -4.89 7.67
CA LYS A 117 14.44 -4.76 6.70
C LYS A 117 14.56 -3.34 6.18
N PHE A 118 13.44 -2.71 5.82
CA PHE A 118 13.43 -1.41 5.15
C PHE A 118 13.28 -0.22 6.10
N SER A 119 12.71 -0.40 7.28
CA SER A 119 12.51 0.65 8.30
C SER A 119 11.97 1.96 7.71
N PRO A 120 10.82 1.93 7.00
CA PRO A 120 10.33 3.11 6.30
C PRO A 120 9.93 4.23 7.27
N SER A 121 10.15 5.48 6.86
CA SER A 121 9.74 6.66 7.62
C SER A 121 8.25 6.97 7.46
N CYS A 122 7.62 6.48 6.38
CA CYS A 122 6.20 6.64 6.10
C CYS A 122 5.71 5.53 5.17
N LEU A 123 4.45 5.12 5.31
CA LEU A 123 3.73 4.29 4.36
C LEU A 123 2.69 5.13 3.62
N ILE A 124 2.77 5.14 2.29
CA ILE A 124 1.78 5.75 1.39
C ILE A 124 1.07 4.64 0.63
N LEU A 125 -0.22 4.46 0.91
CA LEU A 125 -1.14 3.59 0.19
C LEU A 125 -1.79 4.42 -0.93
N PHE A 126 -1.77 3.92 -2.17
CA PHE A 126 -2.41 4.62 -3.28
C PHE A 126 -3.80 4.04 -3.58
N GLU A 127 -4.80 4.91 -3.69
CA GLU A 127 -6.22 4.58 -3.92
C GLU A 127 -6.91 3.81 -2.78
N THR A 128 -7.14 2.50 -2.91
CA THR A 128 -8.05 1.76 -2.02
C THR A 128 -7.63 0.33 -1.74
N GLU A 129 -6.39 0.16 -1.30
CA GLU A 129 -5.86 -1.16 -0.94
C GLU A 129 -5.62 -1.22 0.57
N ILE A 130 -6.65 -1.64 1.31
CA ILE A 130 -6.60 -1.78 2.77
C ILE A 130 -6.06 -3.17 3.10
N TRP A 131 -4.79 -3.23 3.49
CA TRP A 131 -4.08 -4.45 3.87
C TRP A 131 -3.94 -4.50 5.41
N PRO A 132 -4.78 -5.27 6.12
CA PRO A 132 -4.84 -5.26 7.59
C PRO A 132 -3.52 -5.45 8.32
N SER A 133 -2.69 -6.43 7.92
CA SER A 133 -1.43 -6.70 8.61
C SER A 133 -0.41 -5.59 8.35
N MET A 134 -0.34 -5.10 7.11
CA MET A 134 0.46 -3.94 6.70
C MET A 134 0.14 -2.71 7.54
N ILE A 135 -1.13 -2.32 7.59
CA ILE A 135 -1.57 -1.14 8.34
C ILE A 135 -1.33 -1.33 9.84
N TYR A 136 -1.68 -2.49 10.38
CA TYR A 136 -1.52 -2.78 11.80
C TYR A 136 -0.06 -2.70 12.24
N LEU A 137 0.85 -3.39 11.54
CA LEU A 137 2.26 -3.46 11.90
C LEU A 137 2.98 -2.12 11.70
N THR A 138 2.65 -1.40 10.63
CA THR A 138 3.22 -0.06 10.37
C THR A 138 2.83 0.91 11.49
N SER A 139 1.55 0.93 11.86
CA SER A 139 1.05 1.77 12.96
C SER A 139 1.63 1.36 14.31
N LYS A 140 1.86 0.07 14.56
CA LYS A 140 2.51 -0.41 15.79
C LYS A 140 3.94 0.10 15.95
N ARG A 141 4.63 0.44 14.85
CA ARG A 141 5.94 1.09 14.87
C ARG A 141 5.87 2.62 14.87
N LYS A 142 4.67 3.20 15.04
CA LYS A 142 4.42 4.64 14.98
C LYS A 142 4.84 5.28 13.65
N ILE A 143 4.90 4.49 12.58
CA ILE A 143 5.19 4.99 11.24
C ILE A 143 3.88 5.58 10.70
N PRO A 144 3.86 6.84 10.22
CA PRO A 144 2.67 7.46 9.68
C PRO A 144 2.19 6.72 8.43
N ILE A 145 0.86 6.55 8.34
CA ILE A 145 0.20 5.84 7.24
C ILE A 145 -0.71 6.82 6.53
N ILE A 146 -0.53 6.94 5.23
CA ILE A 146 -1.25 7.90 4.42
C ILE A 146 -1.97 7.17 3.30
N LEU A 147 -3.28 7.37 3.19
CA LEU A 147 -4.05 6.90 2.05
C LEU A 147 -4.18 8.03 1.03
N SER A 148 -3.38 7.97 -0.03
CA SER A 148 -3.33 9.00 -1.07
C SER A 148 -4.27 8.70 -2.21
N ASN A 149 -4.80 9.75 -2.86
CA ASN A 149 -5.72 9.62 -3.99
C ASN A 149 -6.90 8.68 -3.67
N ALA A 150 -7.40 8.78 -2.43
CA ALA A 150 -8.31 7.82 -1.84
C ALA A 150 -9.67 7.87 -2.54
N ARG A 151 -10.08 6.72 -3.06
CA ARG A 151 -11.41 6.49 -3.61
C ARG A 151 -12.06 5.35 -2.84
N LEU A 152 -13.38 5.30 -2.80
CA LEU A 152 -14.09 4.17 -2.22
C LEU A 152 -15.40 3.98 -2.97
N SER A 153 -15.52 2.85 -3.66
CA SER A 153 -16.76 2.47 -4.35
C SER A 153 -17.83 2.05 -3.35
N GLU A 154 -19.09 2.06 -3.80
CA GLU A 154 -20.23 1.62 -2.97
C GLU A 154 -20.15 0.14 -2.61
N SER A 155 -19.76 -0.68 -3.58
CA SER A 155 -19.53 -2.11 -3.36
C SER A 155 -18.44 -2.37 -2.31
N SER A 156 -17.38 -1.55 -2.31
CA SER A 156 -16.29 -1.67 -1.33
C SER A 156 -16.72 -1.18 0.04
N LEU A 157 -17.45 -0.07 0.11
CA LEU A 157 -18.09 0.41 1.35
C LEU A 157 -18.93 -0.69 1.99
N ASN A 158 -19.83 -1.31 1.23
CA ASN A 158 -20.70 -2.38 1.74
C ASN A 158 -19.88 -3.55 2.32
N ARG A 159 -18.80 -3.96 1.65
CA ARG A 159 -17.89 -4.99 2.19
C ARG A 159 -17.21 -4.58 3.49
N TYR A 160 -16.77 -3.32 3.61
CA TYR A 160 -16.18 -2.83 4.86
C TYR A 160 -17.21 -2.75 5.99
N LEU A 161 -18.47 -2.43 5.67
CA LEU A 161 -19.56 -2.37 6.63
C LEU A 161 -20.00 -3.77 7.10
N LEU A 162 -19.89 -4.81 6.28
CA LEU A 162 -20.13 -6.20 6.72
C LEU A 162 -19.21 -6.61 7.88
N PHE A 163 -17.95 -6.17 7.84
CA PHE A 163 -16.97 -6.39 8.91
C PHE A 163 -16.65 -5.11 9.68
N LYS A 164 -17.68 -4.27 9.95
CA LYS A 164 -17.53 -2.89 10.46
C LYS A 164 -16.52 -2.74 11.60
N SER A 165 -16.59 -3.59 12.63
CA SER A 165 -15.70 -3.51 13.79
C SER A 165 -14.24 -3.74 13.42
N PHE A 166 -13.95 -4.70 12.53
CA PHE A 166 -12.59 -4.97 12.07
C PHE A 166 -12.08 -3.90 11.11
N SER A 167 -12.91 -3.52 10.13
CA SER A 167 -12.59 -2.42 9.21
C SER A 167 -12.25 -1.16 9.97
N LYS A 168 -13.11 -0.75 10.92
CA LYS A 168 -12.88 0.43 11.78
C LYS A 168 -11.62 0.29 12.64
N PHE A 169 -11.34 -0.90 13.18
CA PHE A 169 -10.13 -1.16 13.97
C PHE A 169 -8.83 -0.95 13.16
N ILE A 170 -8.83 -1.37 11.90
CA ILE A 170 -7.68 -1.20 10.99
C ILE A 170 -7.61 0.25 10.48
N ILE A 171 -8.71 0.78 9.98
CA ILE A 171 -8.76 2.08 9.29
C ILE A 171 -8.44 3.25 10.21
N LYS A 172 -8.80 3.17 11.49
CA LYS A 172 -8.41 4.18 12.50
C LYS A 172 -6.90 4.36 12.69
N LYS A 173 -6.09 3.45 12.14
CA LYS A 173 -4.63 3.52 12.20
C LYS A 173 -4.03 4.33 11.05
N ILE A 174 -4.83 4.67 10.04
CA ILE A 174 -4.44 5.57 8.97
C ILE A 174 -4.38 6.98 9.55
N SER A 175 -3.21 7.61 9.42
CA SER A 175 -2.93 8.95 9.94
C SER A 175 -3.72 10.01 9.18
N ILE A 176 -3.74 9.92 7.84
CA ILE A 176 -4.52 10.82 7.00
C ILE A 176 -5.07 10.08 5.77
N VAL A 177 -6.26 10.50 5.33
CA VAL A 177 -6.87 10.09 4.08
C VAL A 177 -6.99 11.31 3.17
N LEU A 178 -6.37 11.25 2.00
CA LEU A 178 -6.45 12.27 0.98
C LEU A 178 -7.49 11.87 -0.07
N ALA A 179 -8.75 12.23 0.16
CA ALA A 179 -9.89 11.80 -0.64
C ALA A 179 -10.07 12.64 -1.92
N GLN A 180 -10.49 12.00 -3.01
CA GLN A 180 -10.65 12.69 -4.30
C GLN A 180 -11.89 13.60 -4.37
N SER A 181 -12.95 13.29 -3.63
CA SER A 181 -14.23 14.01 -3.69
C SER A 181 -14.99 13.90 -2.37
N GLU A 182 -15.95 14.79 -2.16
CA GLU A 182 -16.82 14.76 -0.96
C GLU A 182 -17.55 13.42 -0.81
N LYS A 183 -17.99 12.82 -1.93
CA LYS A 183 -18.59 11.48 -1.92
C LYS A 183 -17.65 10.43 -1.32
N HIS A 184 -16.34 10.54 -1.53
CA HIS A 184 -15.38 9.64 -0.90
C HIS A 184 -15.14 9.99 0.56
N VAL A 185 -15.11 11.28 0.92
CA VAL A 185 -15.04 11.74 2.32
C VAL A 185 -16.16 11.10 3.15
N GLU A 186 -17.41 11.23 2.70
CA GLU A 186 -18.59 10.65 3.37
C GLU A 186 -18.45 9.14 3.57
N ARG A 187 -18.00 8.42 2.54
CA ARG A 187 -17.84 6.96 2.60
C ARG A 187 -16.71 6.55 3.56
N PHE A 188 -15.62 7.31 3.63
CA PHE A 188 -14.54 7.06 4.60
C PHE A 188 -14.97 7.36 6.04
N VAL A 189 -15.81 8.37 6.27
CA VAL A 189 -16.43 8.62 7.57
C VAL A 189 -17.30 7.42 7.99
N GLN A 190 -18.10 6.87 7.09
CA GLN A 190 -18.99 5.73 7.38
C GLN A 190 -18.24 4.47 7.85
N ILE A 191 -17.05 4.21 7.31
CA ILE A 191 -16.21 3.08 7.73
C ILE A 191 -15.32 3.39 8.94
N GLY A 192 -15.41 4.61 9.47
CA GLY A 192 -14.89 4.99 10.78
C GLY A 192 -13.57 5.76 10.79
N VAL A 193 -13.18 6.38 9.66
CA VAL A 193 -12.14 7.42 9.65
C VAL A 193 -12.72 8.69 10.31
N SER A 194 -11.94 9.34 11.17
CA SER A 194 -12.34 10.62 11.76
C SER A 194 -12.31 11.72 10.70
N LYS A 195 -13.31 12.62 10.68
CA LYS A 195 -13.42 13.65 9.63
C LYS A 195 -12.19 14.58 9.63
N GLU A 196 -11.60 14.86 10.80
CA GLU A 196 -10.37 15.64 10.92
C GLU A 196 -9.14 14.98 10.27
N ASN A 197 -9.16 13.66 10.09
CA ASN A 197 -8.09 12.91 9.44
C ASN A 197 -8.36 12.70 7.95
N ILE A 198 -9.37 13.37 7.37
CA ILE A 198 -9.66 13.32 5.94
C ILE A 198 -9.46 14.71 5.35
N LYS A 199 -8.70 14.81 4.26
CA LYS A 199 -8.58 16.02 3.43
C LYS A 199 -9.08 15.71 2.04
N GLN A 200 -10.00 16.51 1.52
CA GLN A 200 -10.36 16.47 0.11
C GLN A 200 -9.27 17.19 -0.69
N VAL A 201 -8.64 16.49 -1.63
CA VAL A 201 -7.46 16.98 -2.38
C VAL A 201 -7.60 16.86 -3.90
N GLY A 202 -8.80 16.56 -4.41
CA GLY A 202 -9.00 16.30 -5.83
C GLY A 202 -8.28 15.04 -6.33
N SER A 203 -8.23 14.87 -7.65
CA SER A 203 -7.52 13.75 -8.26
C SER A 203 -6.05 14.10 -8.48
N ILE A 204 -5.17 13.11 -8.35
CA ILE A 204 -3.72 13.35 -8.47
C ILE A 204 -3.26 13.91 -9.81
N LYS A 205 -4.06 13.70 -10.87
CA LYS A 205 -3.82 14.29 -12.21
C LYS A 205 -3.85 15.82 -12.20
N PHE A 206 -4.48 16.43 -11.20
CA PHE A 206 -4.61 17.88 -11.07
C PHE A 206 -3.81 18.44 -9.87
N ASP A 207 -3.63 17.66 -8.80
CA ASP A 207 -3.21 18.21 -7.49
C ASP A 207 -1.99 17.52 -6.85
N ALA A 208 -1.11 16.91 -7.63
CA ALA A 208 0.06 16.20 -7.09
C ALA A 208 0.98 17.06 -6.18
N GLU A 209 1.07 18.38 -6.43
CA GLU A 209 1.84 19.31 -5.58
C GLU A 209 1.19 19.51 -4.20
N VAL A 210 -0.12 19.70 -4.18
CA VAL A 210 -0.90 19.87 -2.94
C VAL A 210 -0.77 18.61 -2.09
N GLN A 211 -0.86 17.43 -2.73
CA GLN A 211 -0.66 16.16 -2.03
C GLN A 211 0.75 16.05 -1.46
N LYS A 212 1.83 16.33 -2.21
CA LYS A 212 3.20 16.29 -1.67
C LYS A 212 3.36 17.17 -0.42
N LYS A 213 2.91 18.42 -0.47
CA LYS A 213 3.03 19.36 0.66
C LYS A 213 2.29 18.87 1.91
N LEU A 214 1.10 18.30 1.73
CA LEU A 214 0.35 17.70 2.83
C LEU A 214 1.07 16.49 3.40
N LEU A 215 1.64 15.64 2.55
CA LEU A 215 2.42 14.46 2.96
C LEU A 215 3.70 14.85 3.73
N ASP A 216 4.38 15.93 3.32
CA ASP A 216 5.58 16.42 4.00
C ASP A 216 5.29 17.05 5.38
N SER A 217 4.06 17.53 5.60
CA SER A 217 3.62 18.08 6.90
C SER A 217 3.36 17.01 7.97
N ILE A 218 3.28 15.74 7.57
CA ILE A 218 3.03 14.60 8.46
C ILE A 218 4.39 14.03 8.84
N ARG A 219 5.02 14.62 9.86
CA ARG A 219 6.23 14.11 10.52
C ARG A 219 5.89 13.64 11.92
#